data_AF-I8A8T9-F1
#
_entry.id   AF-I8A8T9-F1
#
_cell.length_a   1.000
_cell.length_b   1.000
_cell.length_c   1.000
_cell.angle_alpha   90.00
_cell.angle_beta   90.00
_cell.angle_gamma   90.00
#
_symmetry.space_group_name_H-M   'P 1'
#
loop_
_entity.id
_entity.type
_entity.pdbx_description
1 polymer ?
#
loop_
_entity_poly.entity_id
_entity_poly.type
_entity_poly.pdbx_seq_one_letter_code
_entity_poly.pdbx_strand_id
1 'polypeptide(L)'
;MSCNVKDDFDVVVQIRKISASGELLESLNWSPMPAPGPKVPNVNVAKHLGQQGMLRASHHVSLQPRASEDEVPVYDHCRREAITPGDIVPLLIPIWPLGVVFEAGEGLVLRISGHDMSLPEAEALRLTAPVDENEGQHTVYTGGEYESYLVIPVIEG
;
A
#
# COMPACT_ATOMS: atom_id res chain seq x y z
N MET A 1 1.40 3.47 -14.22
CA MET A 1 2.56 4.09 -13.56
C MET A 1 3.78 3.94 -14.45
N SER A 2 4.82 4.75 -14.27
CA SER A 2 6.10 4.62 -14.99
C SER A 2 7.28 4.91 -14.07
N CYS A 3 8.46 4.40 -14.42
CA CYS A 3 9.75 4.78 -13.86
C CYS A 3 10.64 5.31 -14.98
N ASN A 4 11.37 6.41 -14.73
CA ASN A 4 12.18 7.07 -15.76
C ASN A 4 13.63 6.57 -15.86
N VAL A 5 14.07 5.68 -14.96
CA VAL A 5 15.47 5.22 -14.89
C VAL A 5 15.59 3.70 -15.07
N LYS A 6 14.86 2.92 -14.27
CA LYS A 6 14.96 1.45 -14.22
C LYS A 6 13.95 0.78 -15.12
N ASP A 7 14.25 -0.48 -15.44
CA ASP A 7 13.38 -1.39 -16.16
C ASP A 7 12.42 -2.20 -15.26
N ASP A 8 12.50 -1.96 -13.95
CA ASP A 8 11.61 -2.52 -12.94
C ASP A 8 11.52 -1.56 -11.75
N PHE A 9 10.42 -1.65 -11.00
CA PHE A 9 10.22 -0.85 -9.80
C PHE A 9 9.16 -1.46 -8.88
N ASP A 10 9.37 -1.33 -7.57
CA ASP A 10 8.42 -1.71 -6.54
C ASP A 10 7.44 -0.56 -6.26
N VAL A 11 6.16 -0.88 -6.20
CA VAL A 11 5.12 0.06 -5.79
C VAL A 11 4.44 -0.49 -4.55
N VAL A 12 4.36 0.37 -3.53
CA VAL A 12 3.67 0.10 -2.28
C VAL A 12 2.53 1.09 -2.13
N VAL A 13 1.34 0.59 -1.84
CA VAL A 13 0.17 1.41 -1.51
C VAL A 13 -0.22 1.18 -0.04
N GLN A 14 -0.70 2.21 0.63
CA GLN A 14 -1.19 2.12 2.00
C GLN A 14 -2.49 2.88 2.17
N ILE A 15 -3.46 2.25 2.84
CA ILE A 15 -4.69 2.90 3.27
C ILE A 15 -4.52 3.34 4.72
N ARG A 16 -4.66 4.64 4.98
CA ARG A 16 -4.67 5.22 6.33
C ARG A 16 -6.06 5.75 6.65
N LYS A 17 -6.40 5.70 7.94
CA LYS A 17 -7.56 6.40 8.49
C LYS A 17 -7.12 7.80 8.97
N ILE A 18 -7.89 8.82 8.64
CA ILE A 18 -7.68 10.21 9.10
C ILE A 18 -8.86 10.63 9.96
N SER A 19 -8.58 11.32 11.07
CA SER A 19 -9.60 11.85 11.97
C SER A 19 -10.36 13.02 11.33
N ALA A 20 -11.47 13.42 11.95
CA ALA A 20 -12.20 14.63 11.57
C ALA A 20 -11.38 15.93 11.71
N SER A 21 -10.30 15.92 12.49
CA SER A 21 -9.36 17.05 12.61
C SER A 21 -8.19 16.99 11.62
N GLY A 22 -8.11 15.96 10.78
CA GLY A 22 -7.03 15.80 9.82
C GLY A 22 -5.79 15.05 10.36
N GLU A 23 -5.89 14.39 11.51
CA GLU A 23 -4.79 13.61 12.09
C GLU A 23 -4.81 12.17 11.58
N LEU A 24 -3.68 11.65 11.12
CA LEU A 24 -3.58 10.24 10.74
C LEU A 24 -3.67 9.36 11.99
N LEU A 25 -4.66 8.49 12.03
CA LEU A 25 -4.92 7.60 13.15
C LEU A 25 -3.99 6.38 13.13
N GLU A 26 -3.77 5.82 14.31
CA GLU A 26 -3.06 4.56 14.57
C GLU A 26 -3.93 3.66 15.46
N SER A 27 -3.85 2.35 15.23
CA SER A 27 -4.52 1.34 16.06
C SER A 27 -3.51 0.63 16.94
N LEU A 28 -3.85 0.41 18.21
CA LEU A 28 -3.09 -0.49 19.09
C LEU A 28 -3.56 -1.93 18.84
N ASN A 29 -2.62 -2.85 18.60
CA ASN A 29 -2.96 -4.22 18.17
C ASN A 29 -3.45 -5.12 19.31
N TRP A 30 -3.22 -4.74 20.56
CA TRP A 30 -3.60 -5.54 21.72
C TRP A 30 -4.38 -4.69 22.72
N SER A 31 -5.37 -5.31 23.35
CA SER A 31 -6.13 -4.73 24.46
C SER A 31 -6.27 -5.78 25.57
N PRO A 32 -5.93 -5.44 26.83
CA PRO A 32 -5.42 -4.15 27.29
C PRO A 32 -3.94 -3.95 26.92
N MET A 33 -3.56 -2.71 26.59
CA MET A 33 -2.17 -2.31 26.40
C MET A 33 -1.57 -1.82 27.74
N PRO A 34 -0.32 -2.19 28.09
CA PRO A 34 0.30 -1.77 29.36
C PRO A 34 0.59 -0.27 29.46
N ALA A 35 0.53 0.47 28.35
CA ALA A 35 0.77 1.90 28.28
C ALA A 35 -0.20 2.57 27.30
N PRO A 36 -0.52 3.87 27.49
CA PRO A 36 -1.31 4.62 26.51
C PRO A 36 -0.55 4.76 25.19
N GLY A 37 -1.27 4.87 24.06
CA GLY A 37 -0.72 4.86 22.70
C GLY A 37 0.54 5.71 22.48
N PRO A 38 0.61 6.97 22.97
CA PRO A 38 1.81 7.81 22.82
C PRO A 38 3.08 7.25 23.47
N LYS A 39 2.96 6.35 24.46
CA LYS A 39 4.07 5.68 25.14
C LYS A 39 4.38 4.29 24.58
N VAL A 40 3.50 3.75 23.75
CA VAL A 40 3.73 2.47 23.07
C VAL A 40 4.76 2.69 21.95
N PRO A 41 5.80 1.84 21.83
CA PRO A 41 6.78 1.97 20.76
C PRO A 41 6.15 1.91 19.37
N ASN A 42 6.73 2.64 18.43
CA ASN A 42 6.33 2.62 17.02
C ASN A 42 6.94 1.41 16.31
N VAL A 43 6.36 0.23 16.60
CA VAL A 43 6.68 -1.06 16.00
C VAL A 43 5.41 -1.76 15.54
N ASN A 44 5.47 -2.52 14.44
CA ASN A 44 4.30 -3.11 13.78
C ASN A 44 3.53 -4.07 14.69
N VAL A 45 4.26 -4.80 15.54
CA VAL A 45 3.62 -5.72 16.51
C VAL A 45 2.67 -4.97 17.44
N ALA A 46 3.02 -3.75 17.88
CA ALA A 46 2.25 -3.00 18.86
C ALA A 46 1.24 -2.02 18.25
N LYS A 47 1.58 -1.44 17.10
CA LYS A 47 0.79 -0.42 16.42
C LYS A 47 0.58 -0.79 14.96
N HIS A 48 -0.67 -0.70 14.53
CA HIS A 48 -1.04 -0.82 13.12
C HIS A 48 -1.42 0.55 12.57
N LEU A 49 -0.71 0.97 11.52
CA LEU A 49 -0.96 2.25 10.85
C LEU A 49 -2.08 2.14 9.80
N GLY A 50 -2.21 0.98 9.17
CA GLY A 50 -3.14 0.75 8.07
C GLY A 50 -2.63 -0.33 7.11
N GLN A 51 -3.53 -0.88 6.30
CA GLN A 51 -3.18 -1.97 5.39
C GLN A 51 -2.35 -1.50 4.22
N GLN A 52 -1.52 -2.42 3.73
CA GLN A 52 -0.69 -2.20 2.56
C GLN A 52 -0.95 -3.24 1.49
N GLY A 53 -0.65 -2.83 0.26
CA GLY A 53 -0.46 -3.68 -0.89
C GLY A 53 0.89 -3.37 -1.53
N MET A 54 1.50 -4.36 -2.15
CA MET A 54 2.75 -4.16 -2.88
C MET A 54 2.77 -4.98 -4.17
N LEU A 55 3.41 -4.43 -5.20
CA LEU A 55 3.66 -5.12 -6.46
C LEU A 55 4.97 -4.63 -7.07
N ARG A 56 5.80 -5.57 -7.51
CA ARG A 56 6.93 -5.30 -8.40
C ARG A 56 6.41 -5.18 -9.83
N ALA A 57 6.66 -4.05 -10.49
CA ALA A 57 6.03 -3.68 -11.75
C ALA A 57 6.30 -4.70 -12.86
N SER A 58 7.49 -5.28 -12.95
CA SER A 58 7.80 -6.31 -13.96
C SER A 58 6.92 -7.57 -13.85
N HIS A 59 6.33 -7.83 -12.67
CA HIS A 59 5.40 -8.93 -12.47
C HIS A 59 3.97 -8.64 -12.93
N HIS A 60 3.67 -7.44 -13.48
CA HIS A 60 2.33 -7.09 -13.96
C HIS A 60 1.74 -8.13 -14.93
N VAL A 61 2.59 -8.77 -15.74
CA VAL A 61 2.20 -9.83 -16.66
C VAL A 61 1.74 -11.12 -15.98
N SER A 62 2.01 -11.33 -14.69
CA SER A 62 1.65 -12.56 -13.96
C SER A 62 0.24 -12.52 -13.33
N LEU A 63 -0.55 -11.49 -13.63
CA LEU A 63 -1.95 -11.39 -13.21
C LEU A 63 -2.76 -12.56 -13.79
N GLN A 64 -3.44 -13.29 -12.91
CA GLN A 64 -4.35 -14.36 -13.30
C GLN A 64 -5.67 -13.81 -13.86
N PRO A 65 -6.39 -14.58 -14.69
CA PRO A 65 -7.72 -14.21 -15.13
C PRO A 65 -8.64 -13.90 -13.96
N ARG A 66 -9.42 -12.83 -14.08
CA ARG A 66 -10.41 -12.39 -13.08
C ARG A 66 -11.81 -12.57 -13.65
N ALA A 67 -12.74 -13.05 -12.82
CA ALA A 67 -14.15 -13.18 -13.16
C ALA A 67 -14.87 -11.82 -13.14
N SER A 68 -14.37 -10.83 -12.39
CA SER A 68 -14.92 -9.47 -12.33
C SER A 68 -13.89 -8.43 -11.91
N GLU A 69 -14.22 -7.15 -12.08
CA GLU A 69 -13.42 -6.01 -11.59
C GLU A 69 -13.42 -5.86 -10.07
N ASP A 70 -14.33 -6.55 -9.37
CA ASP A 70 -14.41 -6.57 -7.91
C ASP A 70 -13.57 -7.69 -7.29
N GLU A 71 -13.12 -8.66 -8.09
CA GLU A 71 -12.31 -9.77 -7.59
C GLU A 71 -10.91 -9.29 -7.21
N VAL A 72 -10.44 -9.66 -6.01
CA VAL A 72 -9.10 -9.33 -5.54
C VAL A 72 -8.07 -9.88 -6.53
N PRO A 73 -7.15 -9.06 -7.06
CA PRO A 73 -6.16 -9.51 -8.02
C PRO A 73 -5.22 -10.56 -7.43
N VAL A 74 -4.97 -11.62 -8.20
CA VAL A 74 -4.03 -12.70 -7.85
C VAL A 74 -2.93 -12.75 -8.90
N TYR A 75 -1.68 -12.73 -8.43
CA TYR A 75 -0.49 -12.86 -9.26
C TYR A 75 0.18 -14.20 -8.94
N ASP A 76 0.54 -14.98 -9.95
CA ASP A 76 1.29 -16.24 -9.73
C ASP A 76 2.80 -16.01 -9.57
N HIS A 77 3.26 -14.80 -9.93
CA HIS A 77 4.66 -14.38 -9.92
C HIS A 77 5.64 -15.33 -10.65
N CYS A 78 5.15 -16.19 -11.54
CA CYS A 78 5.96 -17.17 -12.26
C CYS A 78 6.67 -16.59 -13.49
N ARG A 79 6.37 -15.35 -13.86
CA ARG A 79 6.99 -14.62 -14.96
C ARG A 79 7.16 -13.14 -14.63
N ARG A 80 8.13 -12.51 -15.29
CA ARG A 80 8.40 -11.07 -15.25
C ARG A 80 8.73 -10.56 -16.65
N GLU A 81 8.37 -9.32 -16.92
CA GLU A 81 8.70 -8.60 -18.16
C GLU A 81 9.34 -7.26 -17.80
N ALA A 82 10.53 -7.00 -18.35
CA ALA A 82 11.20 -5.71 -18.18
C ALA A 82 10.38 -4.60 -18.84
N ILE A 83 10.31 -3.44 -18.21
CA ILE A 83 9.56 -2.28 -18.66
C ILE A 83 10.56 -1.28 -19.25
N THR A 84 10.33 -0.73 -20.44
CA THR A 84 11.24 0.31 -20.94
C THR A 84 11.12 1.54 -20.02
N PRO A 85 12.22 2.17 -19.59
CA PRO A 85 12.15 3.41 -18.82
C PRO A 85 11.29 4.46 -19.54
N GLY A 86 10.31 5.00 -18.83
CA GLY A 86 9.31 5.95 -19.33
C GLY A 86 8.01 5.32 -19.82
N ASP A 87 7.97 4.02 -20.10
CA ASP A 87 6.73 3.33 -20.50
C ASP A 87 5.74 3.30 -19.35
N ILE A 88 4.46 3.47 -19.69
CA ILE A 88 3.35 3.44 -18.73
C ILE A 88 2.82 2.01 -18.63
N VAL A 89 2.93 1.42 -17.45
CA VAL A 89 2.40 0.09 -17.13
C VAL A 89 1.18 0.19 -16.20
N PRO A 90 0.05 -0.47 -16.48
CA PRO A 90 -1.06 -0.58 -15.54
C PRO A 90 -0.70 -1.58 -14.42
N LEU A 91 -0.92 -1.18 -13.18
CA LEU A 91 -0.64 -2.00 -12.00
C LEU A 91 -1.91 -2.16 -11.19
N LEU A 92 -2.28 -3.41 -10.89
CA LEU A 92 -3.45 -3.74 -10.10
C LEU A 92 -3.00 -4.33 -8.77
N ILE A 93 -2.85 -3.49 -7.76
CA ILE A 93 -2.12 -3.86 -6.53
C ILE A 93 -3.11 -4.41 -5.49
N PRO A 94 -3.03 -5.71 -5.11
CA PRO A 94 -3.86 -6.25 -4.03
C PRO A 94 -3.48 -5.59 -2.70
N ILE A 95 -4.49 -5.15 -1.94
CA ILE A 95 -4.32 -4.63 -0.58
C ILE A 95 -4.81 -5.70 0.38
N TRP A 96 -4.03 -5.97 1.43
CA TRP A 96 -4.40 -6.98 2.41
C TRP A 96 -5.70 -6.60 3.14
N PRO A 97 -6.60 -7.57 3.41
CA PRO A 97 -7.95 -7.26 3.90
C PRO A 97 -7.94 -6.74 5.34
N LEU A 98 -8.74 -5.71 5.61
CA LEU A 98 -9.00 -5.18 6.96
C LEU A 98 -10.41 -4.62 7.06
N GLY A 99 -11.08 -4.91 8.17
CA GLY A 99 -12.30 -4.20 8.56
C GLY A 99 -11.97 -2.91 9.31
N VAL A 100 -12.49 -1.78 8.83
CA VAL A 100 -12.34 -0.47 9.48
C VAL A 100 -13.71 0.21 9.52
N VAL A 101 -14.08 0.70 10.71
CA VAL A 101 -15.24 1.58 10.87
C VAL A 101 -14.77 3.03 10.75
N PHE A 102 -15.48 3.82 9.96
CA PHE A 102 -15.27 5.28 9.84
C PHE A 102 -16.46 5.99 10.49
N GLU A 103 -16.18 6.76 11.52
CA GLU A 103 -17.13 7.63 12.20
C GLU A 103 -17.34 8.92 11.39
N ALA A 104 -18.40 9.66 11.72
CA ALA A 104 -18.71 10.92 11.05
C ALA A 104 -17.52 11.91 11.09
N GLY A 105 -17.14 12.39 9.91
CA GLY A 105 -16.02 13.33 9.73
C GLY A 105 -14.66 12.67 9.56
N GLU A 106 -14.52 11.38 9.88
CA GLU A 106 -13.29 10.64 9.56
C GLU A 106 -13.22 10.35 8.05
N GLY A 107 -11.99 10.11 7.58
CA GLY A 107 -11.75 9.88 6.16
C GLY A 107 -10.71 8.81 5.90
N LEU A 108 -10.53 8.52 4.61
CA LEU A 108 -9.53 7.62 4.09
C LEU A 108 -8.44 8.39 3.36
N VAL A 109 -7.19 8.00 3.57
CA VAL A 109 -6.03 8.52 2.85
C VAL A 109 -5.33 7.36 2.13
N LEU A 110 -5.27 7.44 0.80
CA LEU A 110 -4.43 6.58 -0.01
C LEU A 110 -3.02 7.18 -0.08
N ARG A 111 -2.02 6.39 0.30
CA ARG A 111 -0.60 6.72 0.13
C ARG A 111 0.01 5.76 -0.90
N ILE A 112 0.91 6.28 -1.72
CA ILE A 112 1.67 5.51 -2.73
C ILE A 112 3.14 5.83 -2.51
N SER A 113 3.99 4.81 -2.48
CA SER A 113 5.42 4.91 -2.20
C SER A 113 6.21 3.88 -3.01
N GLY A 114 7.51 4.14 -3.17
CA GLY A 114 8.49 3.15 -3.63
C GLY A 114 9.09 2.30 -2.51
N HIS A 115 8.62 2.41 -1.28
CA HIS A 115 9.13 1.64 -0.14
C HIS A 115 8.01 1.31 0.84
N ASP A 116 8.24 0.30 1.68
CA ASP A 116 7.31 -0.09 2.74
C ASP A 116 7.05 1.07 3.70
N MET A 117 5.77 1.38 3.93
CA MET A 117 5.31 2.43 4.83
C MET A 117 4.88 1.89 6.21
N SER A 118 5.27 0.66 6.54
CA SER A 118 4.95 -0.01 7.81
C SER A 118 5.90 0.44 8.90
N LEU A 119 5.51 0.20 10.14
CA LEU A 119 6.45 0.29 11.24
C LEU A 119 7.38 -0.92 11.19
N PRO A 120 8.61 -0.84 11.73
CA PRO A 120 9.45 -2.03 11.83
C PRO A 120 8.77 -3.06 12.76
N GLU A 121 8.88 -4.35 12.44
CA GLU A 121 8.27 -5.42 13.23
C GLU A 121 8.65 -5.34 14.71
N ALA A 122 9.93 -5.13 14.99
CA ALA A 122 10.46 -4.83 16.31
C ALA A 122 11.56 -3.77 16.18
N GLU A 123 11.93 -3.11 17.28
CA GLU A 123 12.95 -2.06 17.25
C GLU A 123 14.30 -2.57 16.72
N ALA A 124 14.66 -3.81 17.06
CA ALA A 124 15.87 -4.47 16.57
C ALA A 124 15.86 -4.75 15.05
N LEU A 125 14.69 -4.69 14.40
CA LEU A 125 14.50 -4.91 12.97
C LEU A 125 14.31 -3.61 12.19
N ARG A 126 14.54 -2.45 12.83
CA ARG A 126 14.47 -1.16 12.15
C ARG A 126 15.53 -1.09 11.06
N LEU A 127 15.08 -0.87 9.83
CA LEU A 127 15.96 -0.67 8.69
C LEU A 127 16.79 0.61 8.91
N THR A 128 18.09 0.50 8.65
CA THR A 128 19.05 1.61 8.71
C THR A 128 19.41 2.15 7.34
N ALA A 129 19.01 1.44 6.28
CA ALA A 129 19.15 1.82 4.88
C ALA A 129 17.96 1.24 4.07
N PRO A 130 17.63 1.81 2.90
CA PRO A 130 16.69 1.21 1.97
C PRO A 130 17.11 -0.22 1.59
N VAL A 131 16.14 -1.10 1.44
CA VAL A 131 16.34 -2.50 1.01
C VAL A 131 15.66 -2.81 -0.33
N ASP A 132 14.99 -1.82 -0.92
CA ASP A 132 14.42 -1.87 -2.25
C ASP A 132 15.46 -1.51 -3.33
N GLU A 133 15.16 -1.88 -4.57
CA GLU A 133 16.02 -1.59 -5.74
C GLU A 133 15.54 -0.37 -6.54
N ASN A 134 14.60 0.40 -5.98
CA ASN A 134 14.00 1.53 -6.68
C ASN A 134 14.99 2.66 -6.90
N GLU A 135 14.95 3.23 -8.11
CA GLU A 135 15.82 4.33 -8.50
C GLU A 135 15.06 5.26 -9.46
N GLY A 136 15.22 6.57 -9.26
CA GLY A 136 14.59 7.57 -10.11
C GLY A 136 13.22 8.03 -9.63
N GLN A 137 12.46 8.64 -10.55
CA GLN A 137 11.13 9.18 -10.30
C GLN A 137 10.08 8.20 -10.81
N HIS A 138 9.16 7.83 -9.91
CA HIS A 138 7.97 7.06 -10.27
C HIS A 138 6.78 8.01 -10.46
N THR A 139 6.03 7.84 -11.54
CA THR A 139 4.89 8.70 -11.88
C THR A 139 3.59 7.91 -11.85
N VAL A 140 2.60 8.44 -11.13
CA VAL A 140 1.20 7.97 -11.13
C VAL A 140 0.42 8.84 -12.10
N TYR A 141 -0.33 8.21 -13.00
CA TYR A 141 -1.14 8.88 -14.00
C TYR A 141 -2.61 8.73 -13.62
N THR A 142 -3.36 9.83 -13.63
CA THR A 142 -4.77 9.85 -13.21
C THR A 142 -5.59 10.74 -14.13
N GLY A 143 -6.83 10.35 -14.42
CA GLY A 143 -7.76 11.14 -15.22
C GLY A 143 -7.57 10.96 -16.73
N GLY A 144 -8.58 11.38 -17.51
CA GLY A 144 -8.58 11.18 -18.96
C GLY A 144 -8.60 9.69 -19.31
N GLU A 145 -7.60 9.25 -20.07
CA GLU A 145 -7.41 7.83 -20.45
C GLU A 145 -6.78 6.98 -19.33
N TYR A 146 -6.27 7.59 -18.25
CA TYR A 146 -5.62 6.88 -17.15
C TYR A 146 -6.57 6.70 -15.95
N GLU A 147 -7.29 5.59 -15.95
CA GLU A 147 -8.26 5.22 -14.91
C GLU A 147 -7.57 4.60 -13.68
N SER A 148 -6.70 5.35 -13.01
CA SER A 148 -6.21 4.94 -11.67
C SER A 148 -7.33 5.09 -10.64
N TYR A 149 -7.72 4.00 -10.00
CA TYR A 149 -8.79 3.96 -9.00
C TYR A 149 -8.40 3.15 -7.75
N LEU A 150 -9.19 3.31 -6.68
CA LEU A 150 -9.13 2.51 -5.46
C LEU A 150 -10.47 1.80 -5.28
N VAL A 151 -10.47 0.47 -5.24
CA VAL A 151 -11.67 -0.33 -4.94
C VAL A 151 -11.79 -0.52 -3.45
N ILE A 152 -12.94 -0.17 -2.87
CA ILE A 152 -13.22 -0.32 -1.44
C ILE A 152 -14.53 -1.11 -1.29
N PRO A 153 -14.51 -2.29 -0.66
CA PRO A 153 -15.73 -3.01 -0.34
C PRO A 153 -16.42 -2.35 0.86
N VAL A 154 -17.38 -1.47 0.59
CA VAL A 154 -18.21 -0.83 1.63
C VAL A 154 -19.27 -1.82 2.10
N ILE A 155 -19.30 -2.11 3.39
CA ILE A 155 -20.34 -2.94 4.02
C ILE A 155 -21.32 -1.98 4.68
N GLU A 156 -22.58 -2.03 4.27
CA GLU A 156 -23.67 -1.30 4.94
C GLU A 156 -24.05 -2.04 6.23
N GLY A 157 -24.15 -1.30 7.32
CA GLY A 157 -24.54 -1.80 8.64
C GLY A 157 -26.04 -1.64 8.91
#